data_AF-A0A7J4IXR5-F1
#
_entry.id   AF-A0A7J4IXR5-F1
#
_cell.length_a   1.000
_cell.length_b   1.000
_cell.length_c   1.000
_cell.angle_alpha   90.00
_cell.angle_beta   90.00
_cell.angle_gamma   90.00
#
_symmetry.space_group_name_H-M   'P 1'
#
loop_
_entity.id
_entity.type
_entity.pdbx_description
1 polymer ?
#
loop_
_entity_poly.entity_id
_entity_poly.type
_entity_poly.pdbx_seq_one_letter_code
_entity_poly.pdbx_strand_id
1 'polypeptide(L)'
;MDLTKSGSGEKGAVLFTAAVLGIVSAVYFGLGPDGLGKAGPEGSVYGGAQLKVAFSDQGNAKVFALVPNNALAKFEASEGNSVPESDSVVLGGTEGKIMKSEKIFSKPADIIMGFFGINLSVEGVLENTNGPLDYFHFVSPAEFAQVTGDQNRIFIKMDGSTAKAFYTNGPEAKKLPGSLSLAEGTYADYKRHEIVGNTYYPIIIGSKEAGEMRSEKVFANLGDSFEKFGKRFIVTGILNKSNSIMDIAHIVPLGPNELLGGGWK
;
A
#
# COMPACT_ATOMS: atom_id res chain seq x y z
N MET A 1 51.22 -26.76 -39.59
CA MET A 1 49.78 -27.10 -39.49
C MET A 1 49.43 -26.97 -38.03
N ASP A 2 48.87 -25.82 -37.68
CA ASP A 2 48.68 -25.37 -36.30
C ASP A 2 47.17 -25.24 -36.08
N LEU A 3 46.65 -25.95 -35.08
CA LEU A 3 45.22 -26.03 -34.76
C LEU A 3 44.99 -25.38 -33.40
N THR A 4 44.70 -24.08 -33.41
CA THR A 4 44.08 -23.40 -32.27
C THR A 4 42.84 -22.64 -32.75
N LYS A 5 41.66 -23.20 -32.51
CA LYS A 5 40.39 -22.47 -32.53
C LYS A 5 39.88 -22.42 -31.09
N SER A 6 40.12 -21.30 -30.42
CA SER A 6 39.40 -20.89 -29.21
C SER A 6 38.48 -19.75 -29.61
N GLY A 7 37.18 -20.02 -29.66
CA GLY A 7 36.15 -19.01 -29.87
C GLY A 7 35.72 -18.44 -28.52
N SER A 8 36.13 -17.22 -28.20
CA SER A 8 35.56 -16.45 -27.09
C SER A 8 34.29 -15.76 -27.56
N GLY A 9 33.14 -16.19 -27.07
CA GLY A 9 31.88 -15.48 -27.23
C GLY A 9 31.91 -14.19 -26.40
N GLU A 10 31.79 -13.05 -27.08
CA GLU A 10 31.55 -11.75 -26.47
C GLU A 10 30.27 -11.78 -25.64
N LYS A 11 30.39 -11.54 -24.34
CA LYS A 11 29.27 -11.13 -23.50
C LYS A 11 29.08 -9.63 -23.71
N GLY A 12 28.05 -9.27 -24.47
CA GLY A 12 27.59 -7.89 -24.58
C GLY A 12 27.18 -7.35 -23.22
N ALA A 13 27.98 -6.45 -22.66
CA ALA A 13 27.61 -5.67 -21.48
C ALA A 13 26.63 -4.58 -21.91
N VAL A 14 25.37 -4.70 -21.49
CA VAL A 14 24.40 -3.61 -21.59
C VAL A 14 24.76 -2.57 -20.53
N LEU A 15 25.43 -1.50 -20.95
CA LEU A 15 25.70 -0.33 -20.11
C LEU A 15 24.40 0.47 -19.94
N PHE A 16 23.75 0.32 -18.77
CA PHE A 16 22.74 1.28 -18.32
C PHE A 16 23.43 2.57 -17.91
N THR A 17 23.32 3.60 -18.74
CA THR A 17 23.76 4.95 -18.37
C THR A 17 22.60 5.63 -17.66
N ALA A 18 22.57 5.54 -16.33
CA ALA A 18 21.62 6.30 -15.52
C ALA A 18 22.10 7.75 -15.46
N ALA A 19 21.51 8.62 -16.30
CA ALA A 19 21.63 10.06 -16.13
C ALA A 19 20.74 10.47 -14.94
N VAL A 20 21.32 10.49 -13.74
CA VAL A 20 20.65 11.02 -12.54
C VAL A 20 20.63 12.54 -12.66
N LEU A 21 19.56 13.09 -13.25
CA LEU A 21 19.22 14.49 -13.05
C LEU A 21 18.61 14.60 -11.64
N GLY A 22 19.44 15.03 -10.68
CA GLY A 22 18.97 15.39 -9.35
C GLY A 22 18.10 16.65 -9.41
N ILE A 23 16.81 16.49 -9.74
CA ILE A 23 15.81 17.53 -9.51
C ILE A 23 15.43 17.43 -8.05
N VAL A 24 16.11 18.22 -7.20
CA VAL A 24 15.62 18.49 -5.85
C VAL A 24 14.41 19.40 -6.01
N SER A 25 13.20 18.81 -6.04
CA SER A 25 11.96 19.59 -6.02
C SER A 25 11.76 20.17 -4.62
N ALA A 26 12.36 21.33 -4.37
CA ALA A 26 12.22 22.10 -3.14
C ALA A 26 10.83 22.78 -2.99
N VAL A 27 9.86 22.45 -3.85
CA VAL A 27 8.54 23.14 -3.90
C VAL A 27 7.44 22.34 -3.19
N TYR A 28 7.74 21.20 -2.57
CA TYR A 28 6.72 20.39 -1.88
C TYR A 28 6.26 20.98 -0.52
N PHE A 29 6.93 21.99 0.04
CA PHE A 29 6.66 22.43 1.41
C PHE A 29 6.29 23.92 1.52
N GLY A 30 5.01 24.22 1.33
CA GLY A 30 4.32 25.30 2.05
C GLY A 30 3.38 24.64 3.06
N LEU A 31 3.64 24.64 4.38
CA LEU A 31 3.53 25.80 5.28
C LEU A 31 2.22 26.57 5.05
N GLY A 32 1.11 25.98 5.50
CA GLY A 32 0.02 26.79 6.05
C GLY A 32 0.41 27.28 7.46
N PRO A 33 -0.01 28.48 7.89
CA PRO A 33 0.36 29.05 9.21
C PRO A 33 -0.27 28.32 10.40
N ASP A 34 -1.14 27.34 10.15
CA ASP A 34 -1.90 26.66 11.18
C ASP A 34 -1.19 25.36 11.59
N GLY A 35 -0.48 25.44 12.72
CA GLY A 35 0.23 24.33 13.32
C GLY A 35 -0.64 23.09 13.56
N LEU A 36 0.02 21.92 13.59
CA LEU A 36 -0.50 20.64 14.08
C LEU A 36 -2.01 20.45 13.83
N GLY A 37 -2.39 20.38 12.55
CA GLY A 37 -3.76 20.09 12.16
C GLY A 37 -4.25 18.82 12.85
N LYS A 38 -5.33 18.94 13.65
CA LYS A 38 -6.07 17.79 14.13
C LYS A 38 -6.37 16.91 12.93
N ALA A 39 -5.87 15.67 12.92
CA ALA A 39 -6.20 14.74 11.88
C ALA A 39 -7.74 14.66 11.77
N GLY A 40 -8.25 14.67 10.54
CA GLY A 40 -9.69 14.51 10.29
C GLY A 40 -10.24 13.22 10.91
N PRO A 41 -11.55 12.95 10.80
CA PRO A 41 -12.15 11.74 11.37
C PRO A 41 -11.37 10.45 10.98
N GLU A 42 -10.82 10.37 9.79
CA GLU A 42 -9.99 9.22 9.38
C GLU A 42 -8.75 8.97 10.23
N GLY A 43 -8.07 10.04 10.67
CA GLY A 43 -6.84 9.91 11.46
C GLY A 43 -7.04 9.15 12.77
N SER A 44 -8.21 9.26 13.39
CA SER A 44 -8.51 8.52 14.62
C SER A 44 -8.78 7.03 14.36
N VAL A 45 -9.13 6.63 13.13
CA VAL A 45 -9.26 5.21 12.78
C VAL A 45 -7.86 4.60 12.66
N TYR A 46 -6.95 5.29 11.97
CA TYR A 46 -5.60 4.78 11.73
C TYR A 46 -4.72 4.75 12.99
N GLY A 47 -4.91 5.69 13.92
CA GLY A 47 -4.07 5.86 15.11
C GLY A 47 -3.99 4.68 16.07
N GLY A 48 -4.84 3.65 15.92
CA GLY A 48 -4.78 2.42 16.70
C GLY A 48 -5.34 1.19 16.00
N ALA A 49 -5.57 1.26 14.69
CA ALA A 49 -6.05 0.11 13.93
C ALA A 49 -4.97 -0.98 13.85
N GLN A 50 -5.37 -2.22 14.07
CA GLN A 50 -4.57 -3.38 13.72
C GLN A 50 -4.97 -3.85 12.34
N LEU A 51 -3.98 -4.07 11.47
CA LEU A 51 -4.21 -4.47 10.09
C LEU A 51 -3.60 -5.84 9.80
N LYS A 52 -4.38 -6.67 9.11
CA LYS A 52 -3.91 -7.89 8.42
C LYS A 52 -4.09 -7.68 6.93
N VAL A 53 -3.13 -8.12 6.14
CA VAL A 53 -3.28 -8.19 4.68
C VAL A 53 -3.15 -9.63 4.23
N ALA A 54 -4.06 -10.04 3.36
CA ALA A 54 -4.03 -11.32 2.70
C ALA A 54 -4.17 -11.11 1.19
N PHE A 55 -3.73 -12.08 0.40
CA PHE A 55 -3.86 -12.03 -1.05
C PHE A 55 -4.82 -13.14 -1.47
N SER A 56 -5.82 -12.81 -2.28
CA SER A 56 -6.66 -13.82 -2.92
C SER A 56 -5.84 -14.66 -3.91
N ASP A 57 -6.41 -15.75 -4.40
CA ASP A 57 -5.77 -16.59 -5.44
C ASP A 57 -5.48 -15.80 -6.74
N GLN A 58 -6.26 -14.73 -6.98
CA GLN A 58 -6.06 -13.81 -8.10
C GLN A 58 -4.99 -12.74 -7.81
N GLY A 59 -4.44 -12.70 -6.60
CA GLY A 59 -3.42 -11.75 -6.16
C GLY A 59 -3.96 -10.40 -5.70
N ASN A 60 -5.28 -10.26 -5.51
CA ASN A 60 -5.87 -9.02 -5.00
C ASN A 60 -5.64 -8.94 -3.49
N ALA A 61 -5.06 -7.84 -3.02
CA ALA A 61 -4.86 -7.62 -1.60
C ALA A 61 -6.21 -7.34 -0.92
N LYS A 62 -6.49 -8.07 0.15
CA LYS A 62 -7.65 -7.88 1.05
C LYS A 62 -7.11 -7.47 2.41
N VAL A 63 -7.53 -6.30 2.87
CA VAL A 63 -7.09 -5.76 4.16
C VAL A 63 -8.21 -5.92 5.17
N PHE A 64 -7.88 -6.55 6.29
CA PHE A 64 -8.76 -6.69 7.43
C PHE A 64 -8.29 -5.73 8.51
N ALA A 65 -9.24 -5.02 9.09
CA ALA A 65 -8.98 -3.98 10.07
C ALA A 65 -9.76 -4.24 11.36
N LEU A 66 -9.03 -4.31 12.47
CA LEU A 66 -9.60 -4.20 13.81
C LEU A 66 -9.38 -2.76 14.29
N VAL A 67 -10.48 -2.04 14.46
CA VAL A 67 -10.46 -0.62 14.83
C VAL A 67 -10.89 -0.46 16.30
N PRO A 68 -10.11 0.28 17.12
CA PRO A 68 -10.44 0.45 18.54
C PRO A 68 -11.60 1.43 18.76
N ASN A 69 -12.19 1.36 19.96
CA ASN A 69 -13.08 2.39 20.53
C ASN A 69 -14.28 2.78 19.66
N ASN A 70 -14.81 1.82 18.89
CA ASN A 70 -15.93 2.06 17.98
C ASN A 70 -15.69 3.26 17.03
N ALA A 71 -14.44 3.50 16.61
CA ALA A 71 -14.10 4.69 15.82
C ALA A 71 -14.80 4.72 14.45
N LEU A 72 -15.43 3.63 14.02
CA LEU A 72 -16.25 3.56 12.80
C LEU A 72 -17.64 4.19 12.96
N ALA A 73 -18.15 4.34 14.18
CA ALA A 73 -19.51 4.86 14.42
C ALA A 73 -19.74 6.29 13.92
N LYS A 74 -18.67 7.03 13.59
CA LYS A 74 -18.74 8.38 13.02
C LYS A 74 -18.76 8.42 11.49
N PHE A 75 -18.60 7.27 10.84
CA PHE A 75 -18.68 7.15 9.39
C PHE A 75 -20.11 6.79 9.01
N GLU A 76 -20.58 7.41 7.94
CA GLU A 76 -21.87 7.10 7.36
C GLU A 76 -21.79 5.78 6.59
N ALA A 77 -22.81 4.94 6.76
CA ALA A 77 -22.98 3.74 5.94
C ALA A 77 -23.85 4.10 4.74
N SER A 78 -23.41 3.73 3.54
CA SER A 78 -24.26 3.79 2.35
C SER A 78 -25.36 2.73 2.43
N GLU A 79 -25.07 1.61 3.10
CA GLU A 79 -26.00 0.49 3.32
C GLU A 79 -25.71 -0.20 4.65
N GLY A 80 -26.76 -0.61 5.38
CA GLY A 80 -26.60 -1.36 6.63
C GLY A 80 -26.02 -0.53 7.77
N ASN A 81 -25.26 -1.17 8.66
CA ASN A 81 -24.62 -0.51 9.82
C ASN A 81 -23.15 -0.19 9.55
N SER A 82 -22.61 0.83 10.23
CA SER A 82 -21.20 1.26 10.09
C SER A 82 -20.24 0.57 11.06
N VAL A 83 -20.76 -0.25 11.99
CA VAL A 83 -19.97 -0.92 13.03
C VAL A 83 -20.22 -2.43 12.94
N PRO A 84 -19.16 -3.26 12.84
CA PRO A 84 -19.35 -4.71 12.79
C PRO A 84 -19.74 -5.26 14.16
N GLU A 85 -20.77 -6.11 14.18
CA GLU A 85 -21.08 -7.02 15.28
C GLU A 85 -20.24 -8.32 15.17
N SER A 86 -20.43 -9.25 16.12
CA SER A 86 -19.82 -10.59 16.05
C SER A 86 -20.24 -11.35 14.79
N ASP A 87 -19.33 -12.17 14.25
CA ASP A 87 -19.53 -12.95 13.01
C ASP A 87 -19.91 -12.09 11.79
N SER A 88 -19.57 -10.79 11.81
CA SER A 88 -19.95 -9.84 10.77
C SER A 88 -18.78 -9.00 10.25
N VAL A 89 -19.00 -8.37 9.10
CA VAL A 89 -18.04 -7.47 8.46
C VAL A 89 -18.72 -6.21 7.98
N VAL A 90 -18.09 -5.06 8.23
CA VAL A 90 -18.40 -3.81 7.55
C VAL A 90 -17.35 -3.58 6.47
N LEU A 91 -17.78 -3.23 5.27
CA LEU A 91 -16.89 -3.02 4.13
C LEU A 91 -16.64 -1.54 3.90
N GLY A 92 -15.41 -1.17 3.56
CA GLY A 92 -15.14 0.14 2.95
C GLY A 92 -15.91 0.30 1.65
N GLY A 93 -16.22 1.54 1.27
CA GLY A 93 -17.14 1.79 0.15
C GLY A 93 -16.65 1.28 -1.21
N THR A 94 -15.34 1.32 -1.47
CA THR A 94 -14.76 0.78 -2.72
C THR A 94 -14.77 -0.74 -2.72
N GLU A 95 -14.38 -1.38 -1.61
CA GLU A 95 -14.39 -2.83 -1.46
C GLU A 95 -15.82 -3.39 -1.55
N GLY A 96 -16.79 -2.76 -0.89
CA GLY A 96 -18.20 -3.15 -0.98
C GLY A 96 -18.72 -3.12 -2.43
N LYS A 97 -18.37 -2.08 -3.19
CA LYS A 97 -18.72 -1.98 -4.62
C LYS A 97 -18.06 -3.09 -5.45
N ILE A 98 -16.79 -3.37 -5.23
CA ILE A 98 -16.06 -4.43 -5.93
C ILE A 98 -16.70 -5.78 -5.66
N MET A 99 -16.89 -6.14 -4.39
CA MET A 99 -17.45 -7.42 -3.99
C MET A 99 -18.89 -7.62 -4.51
N LYS A 100 -19.70 -6.56 -4.58
CA LYS A 100 -21.02 -6.61 -5.25
C LYS A 100 -20.90 -6.86 -6.75
N SER A 101 -19.97 -6.18 -7.42
CA SER A 101 -19.74 -6.39 -8.87
C SER A 101 -19.26 -7.81 -9.18
N GLU A 102 -18.50 -8.40 -8.26
CA GLU A 102 -18.03 -9.79 -8.30
C GLU A 102 -19.09 -10.81 -7.85
N LYS A 103 -20.27 -10.34 -7.43
CA LYS A 103 -21.39 -11.14 -6.92
C LYS A 103 -21.04 -11.99 -5.70
N ILE A 104 -20.10 -11.50 -4.87
CA ILE A 104 -19.74 -12.14 -3.60
C ILE A 104 -20.86 -11.95 -2.57
N PHE A 105 -21.50 -10.79 -2.59
CA PHE A 105 -22.73 -10.50 -1.85
C PHE A 105 -23.61 -9.52 -2.65
N SER A 106 -24.88 -9.36 -2.28
CA SER A 106 -25.82 -8.45 -2.94
C SER A 106 -26.34 -7.35 -2.00
N LYS A 107 -26.57 -7.68 -0.73
CA LYS A 107 -27.15 -6.78 0.28
C LYS A 107 -26.61 -7.09 1.69
N PRO A 108 -26.81 -6.19 2.67
CA PRO A 108 -26.59 -6.51 4.07
C PRO A 108 -27.36 -7.76 4.51
N ALA A 109 -26.81 -8.46 5.50
CA ALA A 109 -27.19 -9.79 6.00
C ALA A 109 -26.90 -10.98 5.07
N ASP A 110 -26.35 -10.76 3.87
CA ASP A 110 -25.82 -11.87 3.06
C ASP A 110 -24.57 -12.47 3.72
N ILE A 111 -24.44 -13.79 3.66
CA ILE A 111 -23.31 -14.53 4.24
C ILE A 111 -22.25 -14.79 3.17
N ILE A 112 -21.02 -14.37 3.44
CA ILE A 112 -19.85 -14.69 2.64
C ILE A 112 -19.20 -15.94 3.24
N MET A 113 -19.17 -17.03 2.47
CA MET A 113 -18.66 -18.32 2.92
C MET A 113 -17.16 -18.48 2.68
N GLY A 114 -16.42 -18.93 3.70
CA GLY A 114 -15.01 -19.31 3.61
C GLY A 114 -14.05 -18.16 3.30
N PHE A 115 -14.46 -16.91 3.47
CA PHE A 115 -13.68 -15.72 3.18
C PHE A 115 -12.43 -15.66 4.06
N PHE A 116 -11.27 -16.04 3.51
CA PHE A 116 -10.00 -16.14 4.22
C PHE A 116 -10.04 -17.03 5.48
N GLY A 117 -10.85 -18.09 5.40
CA GLY A 117 -10.98 -19.11 6.43
C GLY A 117 -12.13 -18.90 7.41
N ILE A 118 -12.94 -17.85 7.24
CA ILE A 118 -14.10 -17.57 8.10
C ILE A 118 -15.37 -17.32 7.29
N ASN A 119 -16.53 -17.52 7.94
CA ASN A 119 -17.82 -17.11 7.39
C ASN A 119 -18.22 -15.78 8.05
N LEU A 120 -18.72 -14.85 7.25
CA LEU A 120 -19.06 -13.52 7.72
C LEU A 120 -20.41 -13.07 7.16
N SER A 121 -21.28 -12.51 7.99
CA SER A 121 -22.44 -11.75 7.54
C SER A 121 -22.01 -10.33 7.15
N VAL A 122 -22.46 -9.83 6.00
CA VAL A 122 -22.21 -8.42 5.63
C VAL A 122 -23.13 -7.52 6.44
N GLU A 123 -22.55 -6.75 7.35
CA GLU A 123 -23.29 -5.86 8.24
C GLU A 123 -23.63 -4.53 7.57
N GLY A 124 -22.70 -4.03 6.75
CA GLY A 124 -22.90 -2.81 5.99
C GLY A 124 -21.74 -2.44 5.09
N VAL A 125 -21.95 -1.37 4.33
CA VAL A 125 -20.97 -0.76 3.44
C VAL A 125 -20.87 0.72 3.80
N LEU A 126 -19.66 1.20 4.07
CA LEU A 126 -19.41 2.61 4.35
C LEU A 126 -19.54 3.46 3.09
N GLU A 127 -19.94 4.72 3.26
CA GLU A 127 -19.78 5.73 2.22
C GLU A 127 -18.30 5.91 1.86
N ASN A 128 -18.05 6.30 0.61
CA ASN A 128 -16.67 6.49 0.12
C ASN A 128 -16.03 7.71 0.81
N THR A 129 -14.87 7.47 1.40
CA THR A 129 -13.99 8.50 2.00
C THR A 129 -12.95 9.04 1.01
N ASN A 130 -12.75 8.33 -0.11
CA ASN A 130 -11.64 8.52 -1.06
C ASN A 130 -10.25 8.28 -0.44
N GLY A 131 -10.19 7.54 0.67
CA GLY A 131 -8.97 7.17 1.36
C GLY A 131 -8.76 5.66 1.46
N PRO A 132 -7.68 5.22 2.13
CA PRO A 132 -7.39 3.81 2.37
C PRO A 132 -8.52 3.01 3.05
N LEU A 133 -9.39 3.65 3.84
CA LEU A 133 -10.50 2.97 4.53
C LEU A 133 -11.49 2.34 3.54
N ASP A 134 -11.61 2.89 2.35
CA ASP A 134 -12.54 2.40 1.34
C ASP A 134 -12.21 0.98 0.85
N TYR A 135 -11.00 0.49 1.15
CA TYR A 135 -10.52 -0.84 0.74
C TYR A 135 -10.51 -1.87 1.89
N PHE A 136 -11.02 -1.52 3.07
CA PHE A 136 -10.91 -2.36 4.26
C PHE A 136 -12.13 -3.26 4.48
N HIS A 137 -11.88 -4.37 5.16
CA HIS A 137 -12.86 -5.24 5.80
C HIS A 137 -12.75 -5.03 7.31
N PHE A 138 -13.70 -4.31 7.89
CA PHE A 138 -13.75 -4.07 9.32
C PHE A 138 -14.45 -5.23 10.01
N VAL A 139 -13.77 -5.86 10.95
CA VAL A 139 -14.24 -7.07 11.63
C VAL A 139 -14.10 -6.92 13.14
N SER A 140 -14.83 -7.73 13.91
CA SER A 140 -14.71 -7.75 15.38
C SER A 140 -13.38 -8.43 15.81
N PRO A 141 -12.96 -8.27 17.08
CA PRO A 141 -11.73 -8.89 17.58
C PRO A 141 -11.66 -10.41 17.38
N ALA A 142 -12.79 -11.11 17.52
CA ALA A 142 -12.85 -12.57 17.41
C ALA A 142 -12.57 -13.04 15.97
N GLU A 143 -13.18 -12.38 14.98
CA GLU A 143 -12.96 -12.69 13.56
C GLU A 143 -11.58 -12.22 13.13
N PHE A 144 -11.12 -11.05 13.58
CA PHE A 144 -9.77 -10.57 13.27
C PHE A 144 -8.69 -11.57 13.70
N ALA A 145 -8.86 -12.25 14.84
CA ALA A 145 -7.94 -13.29 15.30
C ALA A 145 -7.93 -14.51 14.36
N GLN A 146 -9.10 -14.89 13.83
CA GLN A 146 -9.30 -16.07 12.98
C GLN A 146 -8.90 -15.87 11.52
N VAL A 147 -9.03 -14.65 10.98
CA VAL A 147 -8.68 -14.36 9.58
C VAL A 147 -7.21 -14.73 9.30
N THR A 148 -7.02 -15.48 8.22
CA THR A 148 -5.68 -15.76 7.67
C THR A 148 -5.14 -14.52 6.98
N GLY A 149 -3.97 -14.04 7.41
CA GLY A 149 -3.30 -12.91 6.78
C GLY A 149 -2.09 -12.44 7.57
N ASP A 150 -1.21 -11.71 6.90
CA ASP A 150 0.01 -11.21 7.50
C ASP A 150 -0.25 -9.91 8.27
N GLN A 151 0.07 -9.90 9.55
CA GLN A 151 0.08 -8.68 10.36
C GLN A 151 1.32 -7.84 10.08
N ASN A 152 1.23 -6.53 10.35
CA ASN A 152 2.34 -5.58 10.26
C ASN A 152 2.98 -5.46 8.88
N ARG A 153 2.33 -5.99 7.84
CA ARG A 153 2.76 -5.85 6.44
C ARG A 153 2.19 -4.61 5.78
N ILE A 154 0.97 -4.21 6.13
CA ILE A 154 0.35 -2.99 5.65
C ILE A 154 0.12 -2.03 6.81
N PHE A 155 0.34 -0.74 6.59
CA PHE A 155 0.11 0.30 7.58
C PHE A 155 -0.22 1.63 6.89
N ILE A 156 -0.95 2.48 7.60
CA ILE A 156 -1.36 3.79 7.13
C ILE A 156 -0.55 4.86 7.86
N LYS A 157 -0.08 5.87 7.12
CA LYS A 157 0.55 7.06 7.67
C LYS A 157 -0.13 8.31 7.17
N MET A 158 -0.26 9.29 8.05
CA MET A 158 -0.71 10.61 7.67
C MET A 158 0.45 11.39 7.07
N ASP A 159 0.19 11.98 5.92
CA ASP A 159 1.00 12.95 5.23
C ASP A 159 0.23 14.26 5.17
N GLY A 160 0.48 15.13 6.15
CA GLY A 160 -0.43 16.25 6.44
C GLY A 160 -1.83 15.73 6.79
N SER A 161 -2.83 16.13 6.02
CA SER A 161 -4.21 15.65 6.14
C SER A 161 -4.52 14.39 5.34
N THR A 162 -3.59 13.91 4.52
CA THR A 162 -3.83 12.81 3.58
C THR A 162 -3.32 11.50 4.14
N ALA A 163 -4.14 10.45 4.13
CA ALA A 163 -3.72 9.11 4.53
C ALA A 163 -3.03 8.38 3.36
N LYS A 164 -1.81 7.90 3.58
CA LYS A 164 -1.01 7.14 2.63
C LYS A 164 -0.84 5.70 3.11
N ALA A 165 -1.10 4.74 2.23
CA ALA A 165 -0.93 3.32 2.50
C ALA A 165 0.49 2.87 2.16
N PHE A 166 1.07 2.05 3.02
CA PHE A 166 2.40 1.47 2.84
C PHE A 166 2.34 -0.04 3.04
N TYR A 167 3.04 -0.76 2.18
CA TYR A 167 3.25 -2.19 2.31
C TYR A 167 4.75 -2.47 2.51
N THR A 168 5.11 -3.14 3.61
CA THR A 168 6.50 -3.55 3.85
C THR A 168 6.81 -4.87 3.14
N ASN A 169 7.57 -4.76 2.06
CA ASN A 169 8.18 -5.89 1.37
C ASN A 169 9.67 -5.82 1.62
N GLY A 170 10.10 -6.44 2.73
CA GLY A 170 11.41 -6.23 3.38
C GLY A 170 12.64 -6.25 2.45
N PRO A 171 13.81 -5.83 2.96
CA PRO A 171 14.98 -5.53 2.13
C PRO A 171 15.53 -6.72 1.33
N GLU A 172 15.27 -7.94 1.78
CA GLU A 172 15.72 -9.19 1.14
C GLU A 172 14.60 -9.89 0.34
N ALA A 173 13.45 -9.24 0.15
CA ALA A 173 12.35 -9.81 -0.60
C ALA A 173 12.77 -10.02 -2.07
N LYS A 174 12.60 -11.24 -2.58
CA LYS A 174 13.02 -11.64 -3.94
C LYS A 174 11.92 -11.53 -5.01
N LYS A 175 10.68 -11.24 -4.58
CA LYS A 175 9.53 -11.05 -5.45
C LYS A 175 8.51 -10.13 -4.81
N LEU A 176 7.59 -9.62 -5.62
CA LEU A 176 6.39 -8.96 -5.14
C LEU A 176 5.50 -9.97 -4.37
N PRO A 177 4.70 -9.48 -3.40
CA PRO A 177 3.75 -10.31 -2.68
C PRO A 177 2.56 -10.69 -3.57
N GLY A 178 1.96 -11.85 -3.29
CA GLY A 178 0.83 -12.38 -4.06
C GLY A 178 1.17 -12.58 -5.55
N SER A 179 0.23 -12.20 -6.40
CA SER A 179 0.36 -12.22 -7.87
C SER A 179 0.54 -10.82 -8.47
N LEU A 180 0.97 -9.85 -7.66
CA LEU A 180 1.23 -8.49 -8.12
C LEU A 180 2.32 -8.48 -9.19
N SER A 181 2.19 -7.58 -10.16
CA SER A 181 3.13 -7.41 -11.27
C SER A 181 3.41 -5.93 -11.52
N LEU A 182 4.52 -5.65 -12.20
CA LEU A 182 4.93 -4.29 -12.55
C LEU A 182 4.40 -3.92 -13.95
N ALA A 183 3.83 -2.73 -14.07
CA ALA A 183 3.59 -2.06 -15.33
C ALA A 183 4.87 -1.43 -15.88
N GLU A 184 5.68 -0.86 -14.97
CA GLU A 184 6.96 -0.22 -15.28
C GLU A 184 8.04 -0.67 -14.29
N GLY A 185 9.27 -0.84 -14.80
CA GLY A 185 10.45 -1.19 -14.01
C GLY A 185 10.68 -2.69 -13.88
N THR A 186 11.63 -3.06 -13.03
CA THR A 186 11.96 -4.46 -12.75
C THR A 186 12.19 -4.65 -11.26
N TYR A 187 11.76 -5.80 -10.76
CA TYR A 187 11.97 -6.14 -9.36
C TYR A 187 13.46 -6.30 -8.99
N ALA A 188 14.33 -6.50 -9.99
CA ALA A 188 15.79 -6.54 -9.78
C ALA A 188 16.37 -5.22 -9.22
N ASP A 189 15.67 -4.10 -9.43
CA ASP A 189 16.07 -2.78 -8.95
C ASP A 189 15.50 -2.47 -7.56
N TYR A 190 14.63 -3.34 -7.03
CA TYR A 190 14.08 -3.24 -5.68
C TYR A 190 15.12 -3.65 -4.62
N LYS A 191 16.17 -2.83 -4.51
CA LYS A 191 17.26 -2.94 -3.55
C LYS A 191 17.70 -1.55 -3.13
N ARG A 192 18.41 -1.43 -2.01
CA ARG A 192 18.97 -0.13 -1.60
C ARG A 192 20.00 0.34 -2.64
N HIS A 193 20.00 1.65 -2.89
CA HIS A 193 20.93 2.30 -3.82
C HIS A 193 21.82 3.28 -3.04
N GLU A 194 23.12 3.27 -3.33
CA GLU A 194 24.09 4.21 -2.78
C GLU A 194 24.55 5.13 -3.90
N ILE A 195 24.14 6.40 -3.85
CA ILE A 195 24.41 7.39 -4.90
C ILE A 195 25.07 8.61 -4.27
N VAL A 196 26.34 8.84 -4.63
CA VAL A 196 27.15 9.97 -4.12
C VAL A 196 27.15 10.03 -2.59
N GLY A 197 27.35 8.89 -1.93
CA GLY A 197 27.41 8.78 -0.47
C GLY A 197 26.06 8.91 0.25
N ASN A 198 24.95 8.89 -0.48
CA ASN A 198 23.60 8.92 0.09
C ASN A 198 22.88 7.59 -0.16
N THR A 199 22.23 7.08 0.88
CA THR A 199 21.36 5.91 0.81
C THR A 199 19.97 6.28 0.30
N TYR A 200 19.52 5.58 -0.74
CA TYR A 200 18.15 5.64 -1.27
C TYR A 200 17.46 4.29 -1.08
N TYR A 201 16.24 4.35 -0.55
CA TYR A 201 15.39 3.18 -0.38
C TYR A 201 14.55 2.98 -1.64
N PRO A 202 14.51 1.77 -2.21
CA PRO A 202 13.66 1.49 -3.36
C PRO A 202 12.20 1.65 -2.95
N ILE A 203 11.40 2.21 -3.86
CA ILE A 203 9.96 2.26 -3.72
C ILE A 203 9.29 1.78 -5.00
N ILE A 204 8.30 0.90 -4.84
CA ILE A 204 7.38 0.54 -5.92
C ILE A 204 6.03 1.18 -5.59
N ILE A 205 5.47 1.91 -6.54
CA ILE A 205 4.28 2.74 -6.31
C ILE A 205 3.07 2.07 -6.97
N GLY A 206 1.94 2.06 -6.26
CA GLY A 206 0.66 1.62 -6.80
C GLY A 206 0.25 2.42 -8.05
N SER A 207 -0.48 1.78 -8.96
CA SER A 207 -0.84 2.37 -10.25
C SER A 207 -1.57 3.72 -10.15
N LYS A 208 -2.51 3.86 -9.21
CA LYS A 208 -3.29 5.08 -8.99
C LYS A 208 -2.43 6.15 -8.31
N GLU A 209 -1.72 5.80 -7.24
CA GLU A 209 -0.82 6.72 -6.54
C GLU A 209 0.29 7.24 -7.48
N ALA A 210 0.83 6.41 -8.35
CA ALA A 210 1.84 6.83 -9.33
C ALA A 210 1.29 7.89 -10.30
N GLY A 211 0.04 7.76 -10.72
CA GLY A 211 -0.64 8.77 -11.54
C GLY A 211 -0.79 10.11 -10.81
N GLU A 212 -1.23 10.07 -9.55
CA GLU A 212 -1.36 11.24 -8.70
C GLU A 212 -0.01 11.93 -8.48
N MET A 213 1.00 11.19 -8.02
CA MET A 213 2.36 11.70 -7.78
C MET A 213 3.02 12.28 -9.05
N ARG A 214 2.78 11.69 -10.23
CA ARG A 214 3.24 12.26 -11.51
C ARG A 214 2.53 13.56 -11.86
N SER A 215 1.22 13.63 -11.64
CA SER A 215 0.44 14.85 -11.86
C SER A 215 0.88 16.00 -10.95
N GLU A 216 1.28 15.66 -9.72
CA GLU A 216 1.85 16.57 -8.71
C GLU A 216 3.34 16.88 -8.94
N LYS A 217 3.98 16.25 -9.93
CA LYS A 217 5.41 16.38 -10.24
C LYS A 217 6.33 15.99 -9.07
N VAL A 218 5.91 15.03 -8.25
CA VAL A 218 6.76 14.42 -7.22
C VAL A 218 7.86 13.58 -7.86
N PHE A 219 7.53 12.88 -8.95
CA PHE A 219 8.47 12.23 -9.85
C PHE A 219 7.90 12.21 -11.27
N ALA A 220 8.75 12.00 -12.28
CA ALA A 220 8.34 11.82 -13.67
C ALA A 220 8.66 10.40 -14.16
N ASN A 221 9.87 9.92 -13.89
CA ASN A 221 10.42 8.68 -14.42
C ASN A 221 10.85 7.71 -13.32
N LEU A 222 11.07 6.46 -13.68
CA LEU A 222 11.82 5.53 -12.83
C LEU A 222 13.25 6.05 -12.62
N GLY A 223 13.79 5.83 -11.43
CA GLY A 223 15.09 6.34 -11.01
C GLY A 223 15.04 7.75 -10.43
N ASP A 224 13.94 8.49 -10.61
CA ASP A 224 13.72 9.74 -9.90
C ASP A 224 13.64 9.46 -8.39
N SER A 225 14.06 10.45 -7.61
CA SER A 225 14.11 10.35 -6.16
C SER A 225 13.37 11.48 -5.49
N PHE A 226 12.85 11.21 -4.30
CA PHE A 226 12.19 12.18 -3.45
C PHE A 226 12.45 11.86 -1.98
N GLU A 227 12.26 12.85 -1.11
CA GLU A 227 12.45 12.68 0.33
C GLU A 227 11.10 12.71 1.06
N LYS A 228 10.86 11.72 1.92
CA LYS A 228 9.67 11.63 2.76
C LYS A 228 9.99 10.93 4.07
N PHE A 229 9.41 11.40 5.17
CA PHE A 229 9.60 10.82 6.51
C PHE A 229 11.08 10.69 6.91
N GLY A 230 11.91 11.66 6.51
CA GLY A 230 13.36 11.64 6.75
C GLY A 230 14.10 10.52 6.01
N LYS A 231 13.50 9.96 4.95
CA LYS A 231 14.08 8.93 4.08
C LYS A 231 14.07 9.40 2.65
N ARG A 232 15.12 9.07 1.91
CA ARG A 232 15.17 9.28 0.47
C ARG A 232 14.74 8.02 -0.23
N PHE A 233 13.73 8.15 -1.07
CA PHE A 233 13.21 7.07 -1.89
C PHE A 233 13.67 7.25 -3.34
N ILE A 234 13.89 6.14 -4.02
CA ILE A 234 14.11 6.09 -5.47
C ILE A 234 13.04 5.21 -6.08
N VAL A 235 12.33 5.73 -7.10
CA VAL A 235 11.23 5.01 -7.74
C VAL A 235 11.79 3.90 -8.62
N THR A 236 11.58 2.65 -8.22
CA THR A 236 12.13 1.48 -8.93
C THR A 236 11.09 0.73 -9.75
N GLY A 237 9.80 1.02 -9.53
CA GLY A 237 8.73 0.43 -10.34
C GLY A 237 7.36 1.00 -10.04
N ILE A 238 6.42 0.69 -10.93
CA ILE A 238 5.00 1.00 -10.81
C ILE A 238 4.21 -0.28 -10.99
N LEU A 239 3.27 -0.56 -10.09
CA LEU A 239 2.42 -1.75 -10.17
C LEU A 239 1.45 -1.66 -11.34
N ASN A 240 1.10 -2.81 -11.92
CA ASN A 240 -0.13 -2.94 -12.69
C ASN A 240 -1.34 -2.68 -11.80
N LYS A 241 -2.43 -2.20 -12.41
CA LYS A 241 -3.70 -2.02 -11.71
C LYS A 241 -4.24 -3.36 -11.22
N SER A 242 -4.65 -3.40 -9.95
CA SER A 242 -5.14 -4.58 -9.24
C SER A 242 -6.56 -4.41 -8.68
N ASN A 243 -7.13 -3.20 -8.77
CA ASN A 243 -8.38 -2.83 -8.11
C ASN A 243 -8.38 -3.17 -6.60
N SER A 244 -7.24 -3.00 -5.95
CA SER A 244 -7.07 -3.23 -4.52
C SER A 244 -6.37 -2.04 -3.86
N ILE A 245 -6.19 -2.09 -2.55
CA ILE A 245 -5.40 -1.06 -1.85
C ILE A 245 -3.98 -0.92 -2.41
N MET A 246 -3.46 -1.96 -3.07
CA MET A 246 -2.13 -1.91 -3.69
C MET A 246 -2.03 -0.88 -4.81
N ASP A 247 -3.15 -0.45 -5.40
CA ASP A 247 -3.17 0.62 -6.40
C ASP A 247 -2.85 1.99 -5.80
N ILE A 248 -3.07 2.18 -4.50
CA ILE A 248 -2.76 3.42 -3.76
C ILE A 248 -1.61 3.24 -2.75
N ALA A 249 -0.97 2.07 -2.73
CA ALA A 249 0.04 1.75 -1.75
C ALA A 249 1.46 2.08 -2.24
N HIS A 250 2.31 2.36 -1.27
CA HIS A 250 3.76 2.45 -1.43
C HIS A 250 4.39 1.14 -0.92
N ILE A 251 4.95 0.34 -1.82
CA ILE A 251 5.73 -0.84 -1.44
C ILE A 251 7.16 -0.40 -1.12
N VAL A 252 7.55 -0.62 0.13
CA VAL A 252 8.84 -0.17 0.69
C VAL A 252 9.52 -1.30 1.46
N PRO A 253 10.86 -1.29 1.58
CA PRO A 253 11.57 -2.31 2.34
C PRO A 253 11.52 -2.08 3.85
N LEU A 254 10.95 -0.96 4.27
CA LEU A 254 10.97 -0.47 5.64
C LEU A 254 9.65 -0.81 6.35
N GLY A 255 9.76 -1.32 7.58
CA GLY A 255 8.61 -1.48 8.47
C GLY A 255 8.09 -0.14 9.03
N PRO A 256 6.93 -0.16 9.71
CA PRO A 256 6.32 1.04 10.30
C PRO A 256 7.26 1.85 11.19
N ASN A 257 8.10 1.18 11.98
CA ASN A 257 9.03 1.82 12.92
C ASN A 257 10.26 2.42 12.22
N GLU A 258 10.69 1.84 11.10
CA GLU A 258 11.90 2.29 10.39
C GLU A 258 11.61 3.54 9.52
N LEU A 259 10.38 3.66 9.02
CA LEU A 259 9.92 4.87 8.34
C LEU A 259 9.72 6.06 9.29
N LEU A 260 9.57 5.82 10.59
CA LEU A 260 9.30 6.87 11.57
C LEU A 260 10.55 7.64 12.02
N GLY A 261 11.76 7.23 11.59
CA GLY A 261 12.98 7.98 11.92
C GLY A 261 13.17 8.17 13.43
N GLY A 262 13.40 7.10 14.18
CA GLY A 262 13.75 7.18 15.60
C GLY A 262 12.57 6.87 16.54
N GLY A 263 12.87 6.07 17.56
CA GLY A 263 11.88 5.39 18.39
C GLY A 263 10.93 6.30 19.15
N TRP A 264 9.79 5.73 19.52
CA TRP A 264 9.02 6.21 20.66
C TRP A 264 9.95 6.19 21.87
N LYS A 265 10.35 7.36 22.34
CA LYS A 265 10.81 7.57 23.71
C LYS A 265 9.65 8.15 24.49
#